data_AF-A0A4U8YZQ4-F1
#
_entry.id   AF-A0A4U8YZQ4-F1
#
_cell.length_a   1.000
_cell.length_b   1.000
_cell.length_c   1.000
_cell.angle_alpha   90.00
_cell.angle_beta   90.00
_cell.angle_gamma   90.00
#
_symmetry.space_group_name_H-M   'P 1'
#
loop_
_entity.id
_entity.type
_entity.pdbx_description
1 polymer ?
#
loop_
_entity_poly.entity_id
_entity_poly.type
_entity_poly.pdbx_seq_one_letter_code
_entity_poly.pdbx_strand_id
1 'polypeptide(L)'
;MTLDTKLPDGLYPFSDERLPLSELAMIEAPPQLEALFKSQAARNGIQIIRDQPVELRCNSEEYPAATFLVYWPLGCDRIHMLVPKKFAKGGA
;
A
#
# COMPACT_ATOMS: atom_id res chain seq x y z
N MET A 1 -19.89 -7.54 -6.42
CA MET A 1 -18.68 -8.37 -6.25
C MET A 1 -17.74 -7.57 -5.37
N THR A 2 -17.80 -7.79 -4.06
CA THR A 2 -16.90 -7.17 -3.09
C THR A 2 -15.48 -7.63 -3.42
N LEU A 3 -14.54 -6.70 -3.53
CA LEU A 3 -13.12 -7.02 -3.68
C LEU A 3 -12.60 -7.58 -2.35
N ASP A 4 -12.98 -8.82 -2.05
CA ASP A 4 -12.41 -9.69 -1.01
C ASP A 4 -10.97 -9.99 -1.40
N THR A 5 -10.11 -8.97 -1.30
CA THR A 5 -8.67 -9.12 -1.45
C THR A 5 -8.24 -10.02 -0.31
N LYS A 6 -7.87 -11.28 -0.63
CA LYS A 6 -7.49 -12.37 0.29
C LYS A 6 -6.18 -12.08 1.05
N LEU A 7 -6.07 -10.90 1.64
CA LEU A 7 -5.06 -10.65 2.64
C LEU A 7 -5.45 -11.48 3.87
N PRO A 8 -4.62 -12.45 4.30
CA PRO A 8 -4.91 -13.20 5.51
C PRO A 8 -5.04 -12.26 6.71
N ASP A 9 -5.86 -12.62 7.70
CA ASP A 9 -5.87 -11.90 8.96
C ASP A 9 -4.46 -11.86 9.56
N GLY A 10 -3.94 -10.66 9.75
CA GLY A 10 -2.55 -10.45 10.11
C GLY A 10 -2.20 -9.00 10.40
N LEU A 11 -0.96 -8.79 10.81
CA LEU A 11 -0.37 -7.48 11.01
C LEU A 11 0.37 -7.05 9.74
N TYR A 12 0.02 -5.89 9.22
CA TYR A 12 0.54 -5.35 7.97
C TYR A 12 1.34 -4.08 8.21
N PRO A 13 2.42 -3.86 7.44
CA PRO A 13 3.25 -2.68 7.61
C PRO A 13 2.53 -1.42 7.16
N PHE A 14 2.56 -0.42 8.03
CA PHE A 14 2.18 0.95 7.73
C PHE A 14 3.20 1.90 8.36
N SER A 15 4.08 2.45 7.52
CA SER A 15 5.19 3.28 7.95
C SER A 15 6.16 2.52 8.85
N ASP A 16 6.33 2.93 10.11
CA ASP A 16 7.22 2.28 11.09
C ASP A 16 6.48 1.22 11.95
N GLU A 17 5.16 1.12 11.81
CA GLU A 17 4.32 0.24 12.64
C GLU A 17 3.73 -0.92 11.83
N ARG A 18 3.32 -1.98 12.54
CA ARG A 18 2.50 -3.05 11.95
C ARG A 18 1.14 -3.09 12.62
N LEU A 19 0.10 -2.87 11.84
CA LEU A 19 -1.28 -2.74 12.33
C LEU A 19 -2.13 -3.92 11.84
N PRO A 20 -3.14 -4.35 12.61
CA PRO A 20 -4.02 -5.43 12.19
C PRO A 20 -4.85 -5.02 10.97
N LEU A 21 -5.12 -5.98 10.08
CA LEU A 21 -5.98 -5.76 8.90
C LEU A 21 -7.33 -5.14 9.27
N SER A 22 -7.89 -5.50 10.43
CA SER A 22 -9.15 -4.96 10.94
C SER A 22 -9.10 -3.44 11.20
N GLU A 23 -7.93 -2.86 11.42
CA GLU A 23 -7.73 -1.41 11.60
C GLU A 23 -7.26 -0.69 10.33
N LEU A 24 -6.89 -1.46 9.31
CA LEU A 24 -6.47 -0.95 8.01
C LEU A 24 -7.64 -0.94 7.04
N ALA A 25 -7.57 -0.03 6.08
CA ALA A 25 -8.45 0.05 4.93
C ALA A 25 -7.59 0.04 3.68
N MET A 26 -8.02 -0.74 2.69
CA MET A 26 -7.45 -0.69 1.37
C MET A 26 -8.08 0.48 0.62
N ILE A 27 -7.27 1.47 0.27
CA ILE A 27 -7.69 2.63 -0.51
C ILE A 27 -6.90 2.67 -1.81
N GLU A 28 -7.44 3.37 -2.82
CA GLU A 28 -6.65 3.76 -3.98
C GLU A 28 -5.48 4.64 -3.51
N ALA A 29 -4.27 4.31 -3.95
CA ALA A 29 -3.12 5.13 -3.66
C ALA A 29 -3.30 6.50 -4.35
N PRO A 30 -3.15 7.62 -3.62
CA PRO A 30 -3.17 8.93 -4.26
C PRO A 30 -2.03 9.03 -5.27
N PRO A 31 -2.19 9.82 -6.34
CA PRO A 31 -1.26 9.84 -7.48
C PRO A 31 0.19 10.15 -7.09
N GLN A 32 0.40 10.97 -6.05
CA GLN A 32 1.73 11.27 -5.52
C GLN A 32 2.38 10.02 -4.89
N LEU A 33 1.63 9.25 -4.10
CA LEU A 33 2.12 8.00 -3.51
C LEU A 33 2.28 6.90 -4.55
N GLU A 34 1.40 6.85 -5.56
CA GLU A 34 1.56 5.89 -6.66
C GLU A 34 2.88 6.10 -7.41
N ALA A 35 3.24 7.36 -7.71
CA ALA A 35 4.53 7.69 -8.30
C ALA A 35 5.69 7.28 -7.38
N LEU A 36 5.59 7.56 -6.08
CA LEU A 36 6.58 7.11 -5.10
C LEU A 36 6.71 5.59 -5.06
N PHE A 37 5.62 4.83 -5.04
CA PHE A 37 5.67 3.36 -5.02
C PHE A 37 6.34 2.81 -6.27
N LYS A 38 6.02 3.33 -7.47
CA LYS A 38 6.68 2.92 -8.72
C LYS A 38 8.17 3.25 -8.70
N SER A 39 8.55 4.45 -8.24
CA SER A 39 9.95 4.85 -8.12
C SER A 39 10.71 3.99 -7.09
N GLN A 40 10.13 3.75 -5.92
CA GLN A 40 10.74 2.92 -4.87
C GLN A 40 10.84 1.46 -5.28
N ALA A 41 9.83 0.93 -5.98
CA ALA A 41 9.86 -0.41 -6.55
C ALA A 41 11.02 -0.55 -7.55
N ALA A 42 11.14 0.38 -8.49
CA ALA A 42 12.26 0.42 -9.43
C ALA A 42 13.62 0.53 -8.73
N ARG A 43 13.75 1.40 -7.71
CA ARG A 43 15.00 1.59 -6.94
C ARG A 43 15.39 0.35 -6.14
N ASN A 44 14.41 -0.36 -5.57
CA ASN A 44 14.62 -1.58 -4.78
C ASN A 44 14.71 -2.85 -5.65
N GLY A 45 14.50 -2.75 -6.97
CA GLY A 45 14.42 -3.91 -7.86
C GLY A 45 13.17 -4.78 -7.62
N ILE A 46 12.14 -4.22 -7.00
CA ILE A 46 10.86 -4.89 -6.72
C ILE A 46 9.92 -4.64 -7.91
N GLN A 47 9.28 -5.69 -8.42
CA GLN A 47 8.23 -5.55 -9.41
C GLN A 47 6.87 -5.60 -8.74
N ILE A 48 6.04 -4.58 -8.98
CA ILE A 48 4.64 -4.56 -8.52
C ILE A 48 3.84 -5.42 -9.50
N ILE A 49 3.57 -6.66 -9.12
CA ILE A 49 2.83 -7.62 -9.94
C ILE A 49 1.33 -7.48 -9.67
N ARG A 50 0.51 -7.59 -10.72
CA ARG A 50 -0.95 -7.56 -10.58
C ARG A 50 -1.45 -8.76 -9.76
N ASP A 51 -2.49 -8.52 -8.97
CA ASP A 51 -3.11 -9.47 -8.05
C ASP A 51 -2.17 -9.97 -6.94
N GLN A 52 -1.03 -9.31 -6.73
CA GLN A 52 -0.06 -9.68 -5.70
C GLN A 52 0.21 -8.51 -4.75
N PRO A 53 0.00 -8.69 -3.43
CA PRO A 53 0.40 -7.70 -2.45
C PRO A 53 1.92 -7.72 -2.30
N VAL A 54 2.54 -6.54 -2.31
CA VAL A 54 3.97 -6.35 -2.18
C VAL A 54 4.27 -5.34 -1.08
N GLU A 55 5.19 -5.71 -0.19
CA GLU A 55 5.70 -4.79 0.82
C GLU A 55 6.80 -3.93 0.20
N LEU A 56 6.54 -2.63 0.12
CA LEU A 56 7.45 -1.65 -0.44
C LEU A 56 8.05 -0.81 0.68
N ARG A 57 9.37 -0.91 0.81
CA ARG A 57 10.15 -0.03 1.69
C ARG A 57 10.44 1.28 0.98
N CYS A 58 9.79 2.34 1.45
CA CYS A 58 10.07 3.70 1.05
C CYS A 58 11.30 4.21 1.81
N ASN A 59 12.22 4.82 1.06
CA ASN A 59 13.38 5.52 1.60
C ASN A 59 13.46 6.87 0.89
N SER A 60 12.69 7.80 1.42
CA SER A 60 12.52 9.17 0.92
C SER A 60 12.59 10.15 2.10
N GLU A 61 12.90 11.42 1.82
CA GLU A 61 12.97 12.46 2.86
C GLU A 61 11.65 12.62 3.64
N GLU A 62 10.52 12.45 2.95
CA GLU A 62 9.17 12.50 3.56
C GLU A 62 8.84 11.27 4.40
N TYR A 63 9.48 10.13 4.12
CA TYR A 63 9.18 8.84 4.73
C TYR A 63 10.48 8.05 4.94
N PRO A 64 11.29 8.41 5.95
CA PRO A 64 12.53 7.72 6.22
C PRO A 64 12.23 6.29 6.73
N ALA A 65 12.55 5.29 5.92
CA ALA A 65 12.40 3.86 6.23
C ALA A 65 10.95 3.34 6.41
N ALA A 66 9.94 4.07 5.95
CA ALA A 66 8.55 3.63 6.01
C ALA A 66 8.31 2.40 5.12
N THR A 67 7.55 1.42 5.61
CA THR A 67 7.12 0.26 4.82
C THR A 67 5.62 0.29 4.60
N PHE A 68 5.17 0.12 3.36
CA PHE A 68 3.77 0.09 3.00
C PHE A 68 3.45 -1.19 2.24
N LEU A 69 2.28 -1.77 2.53
CA LEU A 69 1.74 -2.83 1.67
C LEU A 69 0.99 -2.21 0.51
N VAL A 70 1.44 -2.56 -0.68
CA VAL A 70 0.93 -2.10 -1.96
C VAL A 70 0.27 -3.27 -2.66
N TYR A 71 -0.92 -3.08 -3.20
CA TYR A 71 -1.67 -4.10 -3.92
C TYR A 71 -2.14 -3.55 -5.26
N TRP A 72 -1.90 -4.27 -6.35
CA TRP A 72 -2.37 -3.85 -7.67
C TRP A 72 -3.46 -4.82 -8.16
N PRO A 73 -4.76 -4.50 -8.00
CA PRO A 73 -5.83 -5.41 -8.40
C PRO A 73 -5.85 -5.65 -9.91
N LEU A 74 -6.17 -6.88 -10.32
CA LEU A 74 -6.43 -7.19 -11.73
C LEU A 74 -7.68 -6.42 -12.21
N GLY A 75 -7.52 -5.59 -13.24
CA GLY A 75 -8.62 -4.79 -13.81
C GLY A 75 -8.73 -3.35 -13.27
N CYS A 76 -7.91 -2.98 -12.26
CA CYS A 76 -7.69 -1.59 -11.89
C CYS A 76 -6.40 -1.07 -12.53
N ASP A 77 -6.46 0.14 -13.09
CA ASP A 77 -5.25 0.82 -13.58
C ASP A 77 -4.43 1.42 -12.43
N ARG A 78 -5.09 1.62 -11.28
CA ARG A 78 -4.50 2.23 -10.09
C ARG A 78 -4.02 1.20 -9.09
N ILE A 79 -2.96 1.58 -8.42
CA ILE A 79 -2.40 0.85 -7.30
C ILE A 79 -3.20 1.19 -6.04
N HIS A 80 -3.42 0.20 -5.18
CA HIS A 80 -4.05 0.33 -3.88
C HIS A 80 -3.00 0.20 -2.78
N MET A 81 -3.27 0.78 -1.63
CA MET A 81 -2.42 0.67 -0.45
C MET A 81 -3.25 0.44 0.81
N LEU A 82 -2.63 -0.21 1.80
CA LEU A 82 -3.20 -0.26 3.15
C LEU A 82 -2.86 1.01 3.90
N VAL A 83 -3.89 1.65 4.46
CA VAL A 83 -3.77 2.76 5.39
C VAL A 83 -4.61 2.51 6.63
N PRO A 84 -4.26 3.04 7.81
CA PRO A 84 -5.12 3.01 8.97
C PRO A 84 -6.44 3.69 8.65
N LYS A 85 -7.55 3.10 9.09
CA LYS A 85 -8.91 3.64 8.89
C LYS A 85 -9.05 5.09 9.37
N LYS A 86 -8.25 5.50 10.36
CA LYS A 86 -8.14 6.89 10.83
C LYS A 86 -7.64 7.86 9.76
N PHE A 87 -6.76 7.42 8.86
CA PHE A 87 -6.23 8.21 7.74
C PHE A 87 -7.03 8.04 6.45
N ALA A 88 -7.73 6.90 6.29
CA ALA A 88 -8.58 6.63 5.12
C ALA A 88 -9.72 7.65 4.90
N LYS A 89 -10.12 8.37 5.95
CA LYS A 89 -11.18 9.40 5.90
C LYS A 89 -10.67 10.83 5.64
N GLY A 90 -9.37 11.04 5.53
CA GLY A 90 -8.76 12.36 5.33
C GLY A 90 -8.58 12.69 3.85
N GLY A 91 -9.67 12.94 3.13
CA GLY A 91 -9.65 13.40 1.75
C GLY A 91 -10.98 14.06 1.40
N ALA A 92 -11.18 15.26 1.91
CA ALA A 92 -12.18 16.20 1.40
C ALA A 92 -11.49 17.15 0.41
#